data_AF-A0A813FP49-F1
#
_entry.id   AF-A0A813FP49-F1
#
_cell.length_a   1.000
_cell.length_b   1.000
_cell.length_c   1.000
_cell.angle_alpha   90.00
_cell.angle_beta   90.00
_cell.angle_gamma   90.00
#
_symmetry.space_group_name_H-M   'P 1'
#
loop_
_entity.id
_entity.type
_entity.pdbx_description
1 polymer ?
#
loop_
_entity_poly.entity_id
_entity_poly.type
_entity_poly.pdbx_seq_one_letter_code
_entity_poly.pdbx_strand_id
1 'polypeptide(L)'
;MMASSFASLGVPHAAMFEAIAAAAVRGISRFNARDLESVVFAFATAGVAAPELFAAVAAQALPKLRDFNSLDLANLSWAFVKAGKGLASDSLLQAVAPRAVVLLDQGSFPSQALANLAWAFKFAQVESQQVLQRLSKEVVRKMDRHEVHHVVALLALDLPCAEALGQHLGKVLFHFLCAMPQKREGWWNDDFENVVVGLKADHLGRLGTRFVLAKLGASSSPPLGFLRRARKEIERHFERHPALLKELIRSGSATEGRAAAFLEYEICETRHGRLPKLQGCLLRENAAPIGRKDEPRCLRPVRSLKVGSHIDRGLRGEFLVLEELCCKLLALEASHLEGTVRLYATGFPCLSCLSAVAQFRQGWGCGRLDRVQASTCTQLHDASLRFGGAIAS
;
A
#
# COMPACT_ATOMS: atom_id res chain seq x y z
N MET A 1 -13.13 17.23 -11.84
CA MET A 1 -13.63 17.79 -10.55
C MET A 1 -15.01 17.27 -10.14
N MET A 2 -15.92 16.91 -11.06
CA MET A 2 -17.24 16.38 -10.69
C MET A 2 -17.20 14.93 -10.16
N ALA A 3 -16.45 14.01 -10.77
CA ALA A 3 -16.45 12.59 -10.37
C ALA A 3 -15.98 12.33 -8.91
N SER A 4 -15.12 13.19 -8.34
CA SER A 4 -14.60 13.04 -6.97
C SER A 4 -15.55 13.51 -5.87
N SER A 5 -16.60 14.26 -6.20
CA SER A 5 -17.41 15.00 -5.22
C SER A 5 -18.73 14.34 -4.84
N PHE A 6 -19.13 13.25 -5.51
CA PHE A 6 -20.48 12.67 -5.39
C PHE A 6 -20.61 11.43 -4.50
N ALA A 7 -19.55 11.04 -3.77
CA ALA A 7 -19.60 9.91 -2.83
C ALA A 7 -20.62 10.08 -1.68
N SER A 8 -21.25 11.27 -1.54
CA SER A 8 -22.19 11.61 -0.47
C SER A 8 -23.68 11.44 -0.82
N LEU A 9 -24.08 11.13 -2.07
CA LEU A 9 -25.48 11.29 -2.52
C LEU A 9 -26.34 10.02 -2.70
N GLY A 10 -25.88 8.82 -2.32
CA GLY A 10 -26.75 7.63 -2.31
C GLY A 10 -27.32 7.18 -3.68
N VAL A 11 -26.87 7.78 -4.78
CA VAL A 11 -27.15 7.32 -6.15
C VAL A 11 -26.45 5.97 -6.36
N PRO A 12 -27.08 4.97 -7.02
CA PRO A 12 -26.37 3.77 -7.44
C PRO A 12 -25.18 4.17 -8.31
N HIS A 13 -23.97 3.93 -7.80
CA HIS A 13 -22.71 4.37 -8.39
C HIS A 13 -22.61 4.02 -9.89
N ALA A 14 -23.20 2.90 -10.31
CA ALA A 14 -23.22 2.46 -11.72
C ALA A 14 -23.94 3.45 -12.66
N ALA A 15 -25.19 3.81 -12.37
CA ALA A 15 -26.00 4.66 -13.26
C ALA A 15 -25.40 6.07 -13.45
N MET A 16 -24.76 6.59 -12.40
CA MET A 16 -24.05 7.87 -12.47
C MET A 16 -22.82 7.80 -13.39
N PHE A 17 -22.00 6.77 -13.25
CA PHE A 17 -20.82 6.59 -14.09
C PHE A 17 -21.20 6.34 -15.56
N GLU A 18 -22.28 5.59 -15.82
CA GLU A 18 -22.82 5.41 -17.17
C GLU A 18 -23.25 6.74 -17.79
N ALA A 19 -23.99 7.58 -17.04
CA ALA A 19 -24.42 8.89 -17.53
C ALA A 19 -23.23 9.82 -17.83
N ILE A 20 -22.20 9.81 -16.97
CA ILE A 20 -20.96 10.57 -17.18
C ILE A 20 -20.21 10.07 -18.41
N ALA A 21 -20.08 8.75 -18.58
CA ALA A 21 -19.39 8.15 -19.73
C ALA A 21 -20.10 8.55 -21.03
N ALA A 22 -21.42 8.41 -21.09
CA ALA A 22 -22.21 8.78 -22.26
C ALA A 22 -22.11 10.27 -22.59
N ALA A 23 -22.14 11.15 -21.57
CA ALA A 23 -21.97 12.59 -21.76
C ALA A 23 -20.56 12.95 -22.25
N ALA A 24 -19.52 12.31 -21.69
CA ALA A 24 -18.13 12.51 -22.09
C ALA A 24 -17.89 12.06 -23.54
N VAL A 25 -18.42 10.90 -23.95
CA VAL A 25 -18.32 10.42 -25.34
C VAL A 25 -18.97 11.40 -26.32
N ARG A 26 -20.16 11.92 -26.02
CA ARG A 26 -20.83 12.93 -26.87
C ARG A 26 -20.04 14.24 -26.99
N GLY A 27 -19.32 14.63 -25.94
CA GLY A 27 -18.56 15.88 -25.87
C GLY A 27 -17.07 15.76 -26.21
N ILE A 28 -16.57 14.56 -26.53
CA ILE A 28 -15.14 14.23 -26.50
C ILE A 28 -14.29 15.10 -27.44
N SER A 29 -14.86 15.56 -28.56
CA SER A 29 -14.18 16.42 -29.52
C SER A 29 -13.73 17.76 -28.94
N ARG A 30 -14.42 18.24 -27.90
CA ARG A 30 -14.14 19.51 -27.20
C ARG A 30 -13.08 19.38 -26.10
N PHE A 31 -12.69 18.16 -25.73
CA PHE A 31 -11.78 17.93 -24.62
C PHE A 31 -10.34 18.27 -24.99
N ASN A 32 -9.63 18.96 -24.10
CA ASN A 32 -8.18 19.14 -24.19
C ASN A 32 -7.43 17.92 -23.60
N ALA A 33 -6.09 17.92 -23.67
CA ALA A 33 -5.26 16.82 -23.16
C ALA A 33 -5.55 16.46 -21.69
N ARG A 34 -5.71 17.48 -20.82
CA ARG A 34 -6.02 17.28 -19.41
C ARG A 34 -7.43 16.72 -19.21
N ASP A 35 -8.43 17.22 -19.94
CA ASP A 35 -9.80 16.70 -19.84
C ASP A 35 -9.87 15.22 -20.23
N LEU A 36 -9.13 14.83 -21.28
CA LEU A 36 -9.03 13.44 -21.76
C LEU A 36 -8.39 12.53 -20.71
N GLU A 37 -7.27 12.92 -20.13
CA GLU A 37 -6.62 12.17 -19.05
C GLU A 37 -7.53 12.07 -17.82
N SER A 38 -8.10 13.18 -17.39
CA SER A 38 -8.77 13.28 -16.10
C SER A 38 -10.04 12.43 -16.07
N VAL A 39 -10.75 12.31 -17.20
CA VAL A 39 -11.93 11.45 -17.28
C VAL A 39 -11.54 9.97 -17.17
N VAL A 40 -10.54 9.48 -17.93
CA VAL A 40 -10.16 8.07 -17.85
C VAL A 40 -9.47 7.72 -16.53
N PHE A 41 -8.71 8.65 -15.95
CA PHE A 41 -8.09 8.48 -14.63
C PHE A 41 -9.14 8.27 -13.54
N ALA A 42 -10.23 9.04 -13.57
CA ALA A 42 -11.34 8.89 -12.63
C ALA A 42 -12.02 7.52 -12.76
N PHE A 43 -12.33 7.07 -13.99
CA PHE A 43 -12.94 5.75 -14.22
C PHE A 43 -12.01 4.61 -13.82
N ALA A 44 -10.73 4.69 -14.17
CA ALA A 44 -9.73 3.68 -13.81
C ALA A 44 -9.52 3.58 -12.29
N THR A 45 -9.51 4.71 -11.58
CA THR A 45 -9.40 4.76 -10.13
C THR A 45 -10.66 4.22 -9.44
N ALA A 46 -11.84 4.49 -10.00
CA ALA A 46 -13.10 3.98 -9.51
C ALA A 46 -13.32 2.48 -9.82
N GLY A 47 -12.48 1.87 -10.65
CA GLY A 47 -12.63 0.48 -11.08
C GLY A 47 -13.90 0.24 -11.91
N VAL A 48 -14.44 1.28 -12.56
CA VAL A 48 -15.65 1.19 -13.38
C VAL A 48 -15.26 0.98 -14.84
N ALA A 49 -15.74 -0.12 -15.43
CA ALA A 49 -15.51 -0.41 -16.84
C ALA A 49 -16.30 0.57 -17.73
N ALA A 50 -15.62 1.21 -18.69
CA ALA A 50 -16.24 2.11 -19.66
C ALA A 50 -15.55 1.99 -21.03
N PRO A 51 -15.62 0.83 -21.71
CA PRO A 51 -14.82 0.55 -22.91
C PRO A 51 -15.03 1.58 -24.03
N GLU A 52 -16.25 2.05 -24.24
CA GLU A 52 -16.58 3.07 -25.25
C GLU A 52 -15.91 4.42 -24.96
N LEU A 53 -15.91 4.84 -23.69
CA LEU A 53 -15.23 6.05 -23.25
C LEU A 53 -13.72 5.95 -23.48
N PHE A 54 -13.10 4.84 -23.10
CA PHE A 54 -11.67 4.61 -23.29
C PHE A 54 -11.29 4.58 -24.78
N ALA A 55 -12.12 3.96 -25.63
CA ALA A 55 -11.92 3.98 -27.08
C ALA A 55 -12.02 5.40 -27.66
N ALA A 56 -13.03 6.17 -27.26
CA ALA A 56 -13.20 7.55 -27.70
C ALA A 56 -12.04 8.45 -27.25
N VAL A 57 -11.57 8.28 -26.01
CA VAL A 57 -10.42 9.02 -25.47
C VAL A 57 -9.14 8.64 -26.23
N ALA A 58 -8.90 7.36 -26.52
CA ALA A 58 -7.72 6.94 -27.28
C ALA A 58 -7.69 7.61 -28.66
N ALA A 59 -8.80 7.54 -29.41
CA ALA A 59 -8.92 8.16 -30.72
C ALA A 59 -8.66 9.68 -30.67
N GLN A 60 -9.16 10.37 -29.64
CA GLN A 60 -8.98 11.82 -29.50
C GLN A 60 -7.60 12.22 -28.94
N ALA A 61 -6.95 11.35 -28.16
CA ALA A 61 -5.64 11.61 -27.56
C ALA A 61 -4.50 11.48 -28.58
N LEU A 62 -4.57 10.49 -29.48
CA LEU A 62 -3.53 10.22 -30.49
C LEU A 62 -3.07 11.46 -31.29
N PRO A 63 -3.97 12.26 -31.91
CA PRO A 63 -3.55 13.47 -32.64
C PRO A 63 -3.07 14.59 -31.71
N LYS A 64 -3.36 14.53 -30.41
CA LYS A 64 -3.07 15.56 -29.41
C LYS A 64 -1.87 15.23 -28.50
N LEU A 65 -1.15 14.13 -28.72
CA LEU A 65 -0.07 13.68 -27.82
C LEU A 65 0.99 14.74 -27.54
N ARG A 66 1.23 15.68 -28.46
CA ARG A 66 2.16 16.80 -28.27
C ARG A 66 1.69 17.80 -27.21
N ASP A 67 0.39 17.93 -27.02
CA ASP A 67 -0.23 18.87 -26.07
C ASP A 67 -0.24 18.35 -24.63
N PHE A 68 0.01 17.05 -24.43
CA PHE A 68 0.15 16.48 -23.10
C PHE A 68 1.48 16.91 -22.46
N ASN A 69 1.39 17.42 -21.23
CA ASN A 69 2.56 17.56 -20.36
C ASN A 69 2.93 16.19 -19.74
N SER A 70 4.03 16.16 -18.99
CA SER A 70 4.57 14.94 -18.37
C SER A 70 3.59 14.25 -17.41
N LEU A 71 2.84 15.01 -16.61
CA LEU A 71 1.87 14.47 -15.65
C LEU A 71 0.64 13.92 -16.37
N ASP A 72 0.06 14.69 -17.29
CA ASP A 72 -1.13 14.28 -18.05
C ASP A 72 -0.83 13.03 -18.88
N LEU A 73 0.35 12.95 -19.52
CA LEU A 73 0.77 11.77 -20.30
C LEU A 73 0.95 10.52 -19.42
N ALA A 74 1.56 10.68 -18.24
CA ALA A 74 1.78 9.59 -17.31
C ALA A 74 0.45 9.04 -16.74
N ASN A 75 -0.47 9.93 -16.37
CA ASN A 75 -1.76 9.53 -15.84
C ASN A 75 -2.66 8.90 -16.91
N LEU A 76 -2.65 9.43 -18.15
CA LEU A 76 -3.31 8.80 -19.29
C LEU A 76 -2.79 7.35 -19.46
N SER A 77 -1.47 7.18 -19.49
CA SER A 77 -0.82 5.88 -19.64
C SER A 77 -1.23 4.91 -18.52
N TRP A 78 -1.18 5.38 -17.27
CA TRP A 78 -1.58 4.60 -16.10
C TRP A 78 -3.05 4.19 -16.16
N ALA A 79 -3.95 5.12 -16.50
CA ALA A 79 -5.39 4.88 -16.53
C ALA A 79 -5.76 3.80 -17.56
N PHE A 80 -5.15 3.85 -18.76
CA PHE A 80 -5.39 2.86 -19.81
C PHE A 80 -4.94 1.46 -19.39
N VAL A 81 -3.76 1.33 -18.77
CA VAL A 81 -3.27 0.02 -18.31
C VAL A 81 -4.06 -0.47 -17.09
N LYS A 82 -4.48 0.44 -16.18
CA LYS A 82 -5.26 0.12 -14.98
C LYS A 82 -6.67 -0.36 -15.31
N ALA A 83 -7.32 0.21 -16.33
CA ALA A 83 -8.69 -0.13 -16.72
C ALA A 83 -8.82 -1.52 -17.37
N GLY A 84 -7.70 -2.12 -17.80
CA GLY A 84 -7.63 -3.49 -18.32
C GLY A 84 -6.63 -3.61 -19.46
N LYS A 85 -6.01 -4.78 -19.60
CA LYS A 85 -5.08 -5.10 -20.70
C LYS A 85 -5.89 -5.38 -21.97
N GLY A 86 -5.68 -4.63 -23.03
CA GLY A 86 -6.34 -4.87 -24.32
C GLY A 86 -5.67 -4.12 -25.48
N LEU A 87 -5.98 -4.49 -26.73
CA LEU A 87 -5.34 -3.91 -27.92
C LEU A 87 -5.33 -2.36 -27.93
N ALA A 88 -6.40 -1.73 -27.42
CA ALA A 88 -6.50 -0.29 -27.35
C ALA A 88 -5.45 0.34 -26.40
N SER A 89 -5.18 -0.28 -25.24
CA SER A 89 -4.12 0.19 -24.33
C SER A 89 -2.76 0.05 -25.00
N ASP A 90 -2.50 -1.07 -25.68
CA ASP A 90 -1.19 -1.31 -26.29
C ASP A 90 -0.91 -0.33 -27.44
N SER A 91 -1.90 -0.08 -28.32
CA SER A 91 -1.77 0.90 -29.40
C SER A 91 -1.51 2.32 -28.89
N LEU A 92 -2.19 2.73 -27.80
CA LEU A 92 -1.99 4.05 -27.22
C LEU A 92 -0.59 4.14 -26.59
N LEU A 93 -0.17 3.13 -25.83
CA LEU A 93 1.13 3.14 -25.15
C LEU A 93 2.29 3.11 -26.16
N GLN A 94 2.15 2.41 -27.29
CA GLN A 94 3.10 2.48 -28.42
C GLN A 94 3.22 3.91 -28.96
N ALA A 95 2.09 4.60 -29.16
CA ALA A 95 2.09 5.99 -29.64
C ALA A 95 2.61 6.99 -28.60
N VAL A 96 2.40 6.71 -27.30
CA VAL A 96 2.89 7.53 -26.19
C VAL A 96 4.42 7.43 -26.04
N ALA A 97 5.03 6.28 -26.34
CA ALA A 97 6.44 6.02 -26.06
C ALA A 97 7.42 7.08 -26.64
N PRO A 98 7.33 7.50 -27.92
CA PRO A 98 8.20 8.56 -28.44
C PRO A 98 8.03 9.90 -27.72
N ARG A 99 6.79 10.27 -27.37
CA ARG A 99 6.52 11.51 -26.63
C ARG A 99 7.06 11.44 -25.20
N ALA A 100 6.92 10.30 -24.54
CA ALA A 100 7.46 10.04 -23.22
C ALA A 100 8.99 10.22 -23.21
N VAL A 101 9.71 9.67 -24.21
CA VAL A 101 11.17 9.84 -24.33
C VAL A 101 11.55 11.32 -24.44
N VAL A 102 10.89 12.09 -25.29
CA VAL A 102 11.15 13.54 -25.44
C VAL A 102 10.97 14.28 -24.11
N LEU A 103 9.88 14.01 -23.39
CA LEU A 103 9.59 14.67 -22.11
C LEU A 103 10.55 14.24 -20.99
N LEU A 104 11.05 12.99 -21.04
CA LEU A 104 12.05 12.47 -20.11
C LEU A 104 13.40 13.15 -20.33
N ASP A 105 13.85 13.26 -21.58
CA ASP A 105 15.10 13.95 -21.92
C ASP A 105 15.05 15.45 -21.60
N GLN A 106 13.86 16.08 -21.66
CA GLN A 106 13.63 17.46 -21.19
C GLN A 106 13.63 17.60 -19.65
N GLY A 107 13.57 16.49 -18.92
CA GLY A 107 13.55 16.50 -17.46
C GLY A 107 12.26 17.03 -16.84
N SER A 108 11.14 16.97 -17.56
CA SER A 108 9.88 17.62 -17.20
C SER A 108 9.01 16.81 -16.22
N PHE A 109 9.44 15.63 -15.78
CA PHE A 109 8.59 14.74 -14.96
C PHE A 109 8.68 15.01 -13.44
N PRO A 110 7.55 15.28 -12.75
CA PRO A 110 7.48 15.16 -11.30
C PRO A 110 7.54 13.69 -10.86
N SER A 111 7.87 13.44 -9.59
CA SER A 111 8.06 12.09 -9.01
C SER A 111 6.85 11.16 -9.23
N GLN A 112 5.63 11.68 -9.08
CA GLN A 112 4.39 10.93 -9.30
C GLN A 112 4.23 10.51 -10.77
N ALA A 113 4.55 11.42 -11.70
CA ALA A 113 4.46 11.13 -13.13
C ALA A 113 5.48 10.06 -13.54
N LEU A 114 6.70 10.07 -12.98
CA LEU A 114 7.66 8.97 -13.19
C LEU A 114 7.11 7.63 -12.69
N ALA A 115 6.53 7.59 -11.49
CA ALA A 115 5.97 6.37 -10.92
C ALA A 115 4.81 5.83 -11.79
N ASN A 116 3.88 6.70 -12.21
CA ASN A 116 2.73 6.31 -13.04
C ASN A 116 3.16 5.84 -14.43
N LEU A 117 4.09 6.55 -15.07
CA LEU A 117 4.62 6.17 -16.38
C LEU A 117 5.39 4.84 -16.31
N ALA A 118 6.25 4.67 -15.29
CA ALA A 118 6.99 3.43 -15.08
C ALA A 118 6.04 2.24 -14.88
N TRP A 119 5.01 2.42 -14.05
CA TRP A 119 4.01 1.39 -13.79
C TRP A 119 3.30 1.01 -15.10
N ALA A 120 2.82 1.99 -15.85
CA ALA A 120 2.13 1.76 -17.12
C ALA A 120 3.01 0.96 -18.11
N PHE A 121 4.24 1.40 -18.35
CA PHE A 121 5.15 0.75 -19.30
C PHE A 121 5.73 -0.59 -18.81
N LYS A 122 5.69 -0.88 -17.50
CA LYS A 122 6.06 -2.19 -16.95
C LYS A 122 4.97 -3.24 -17.18
N PHE A 123 3.70 -2.83 -17.15
CA PHE A 123 2.55 -3.75 -17.23
C PHE A 123 1.85 -3.77 -18.60
N ALA A 124 2.14 -2.79 -19.47
CA ALA A 124 1.69 -2.80 -20.87
C ALA A 124 2.34 -3.95 -21.66
N GLN A 125 1.65 -4.47 -22.68
CA GLN A 125 2.17 -5.52 -23.57
C GLN A 125 2.89 -4.90 -24.78
N VAL A 126 3.78 -3.93 -24.52
CA VAL A 126 4.50 -3.17 -25.56
C VAL A 126 6.00 -3.19 -25.29
N GLU A 127 6.80 -3.07 -26.35
CA GLU A 127 8.24 -2.89 -26.19
C GLU A 127 8.55 -1.55 -25.51
N SER A 128 9.07 -1.60 -24.29
CA SER A 128 9.22 -0.43 -23.43
C SER A 128 10.65 -0.17 -22.95
N GLN A 129 11.63 -0.96 -23.41
CA GLN A 129 13.00 -0.92 -22.91
C GLN A 129 13.63 0.48 -22.99
N GLN A 130 13.47 1.18 -24.11
CA GLN A 130 14.00 2.54 -24.26
C GLN A 130 13.36 3.52 -23.27
N VAL A 131 12.03 3.47 -23.10
CA VAL A 131 11.31 4.33 -22.14
C VAL A 131 11.77 4.03 -20.72
N LEU A 132 11.85 2.76 -20.33
CA LEU A 132 12.25 2.35 -18.99
C LEU A 132 13.72 2.70 -18.68
N GLN A 133 14.62 2.64 -19.66
CA GLN A 133 16.01 3.08 -19.51
C GLN A 133 16.11 4.59 -19.31
N ARG A 134 15.39 5.39 -20.11
CA ARG A 134 15.37 6.85 -20.00
C ARG A 134 14.74 7.29 -18.68
N LEU A 135 13.65 6.64 -18.30
CA LEU A 135 12.98 6.83 -17.02
C LEU A 135 13.93 6.52 -15.86
N SER A 136 14.66 5.41 -15.93
CA SER A 136 15.62 5.02 -14.89
C SER A 136 16.71 6.07 -14.69
N LYS A 137 17.23 6.65 -15.78
CA LYS A 137 18.20 7.75 -15.72
C LYS A 137 17.61 8.99 -15.06
N GLU A 138 16.38 9.35 -15.40
CA GLU A 138 15.70 10.51 -14.83
C GLU A 138 15.37 10.33 -13.35
N VAL A 139 14.94 9.13 -12.95
CA VAL A 139 14.74 8.76 -11.54
C VAL A 139 16.04 8.90 -10.74
N VAL A 140 17.16 8.39 -11.26
CA VAL A 140 18.47 8.53 -10.60
C VAL A 140 18.89 10.00 -10.50
N ARG A 141 18.71 10.78 -11.57
CA ARG A 141 19.04 12.22 -11.59
C ARG A 141 18.27 13.02 -10.54
N LYS A 142 17.05 12.60 -10.20
CA LYS A 142 16.16 13.27 -9.24
C LYS A 142 16.03 12.55 -7.90
N MET A 143 16.89 11.56 -7.62
CA MET A 143 16.77 10.67 -6.45
C MET A 143 16.53 11.42 -5.14
N ASP A 144 17.32 12.44 -4.83
CA ASP A 144 17.23 13.18 -3.56
C ASP A 144 15.98 14.08 -3.45
N ARG A 145 15.25 14.29 -4.55
CA ARG A 145 13.99 15.04 -4.59
C ARG A 145 12.77 14.12 -4.58
N HIS A 146 12.96 12.80 -4.65
CA HIS A 146 11.85 11.87 -4.59
C HIS A 146 11.37 11.70 -3.16
N GLU A 147 10.07 11.88 -2.97
CA GLU A 147 9.42 11.46 -1.72
C GLU A 147 9.50 9.94 -1.62
N VAL A 148 9.71 9.44 -0.40
CA VAL A 148 10.00 8.02 -0.12
C VAL A 148 8.92 7.09 -0.69
N HIS A 149 7.66 7.52 -0.70
CA HIS A 149 6.57 6.71 -1.27
C HIS A 149 6.75 6.43 -2.76
N HIS A 150 7.31 7.37 -3.54
CA HIS A 150 7.58 7.17 -4.96
C HIS A 150 8.77 6.22 -5.16
N VAL A 151 9.81 6.32 -4.34
CA VAL A 151 10.96 5.39 -4.35
C VAL A 151 10.48 3.97 -4.11
N VAL A 152 9.61 3.79 -3.10
CA VAL A 152 9.01 2.48 -2.78
C VAL A 152 8.18 1.94 -3.94
N ALA A 153 7.36 2.77 -4.58
CA ALA A 153 6.55 2.37 -5.72
C ALA A 153 7.43 1.96 -6.92
N LEU A 154 8.46 2.73 -7.24
CA LEU A 154 9.39 2.46 -8.35
C LEU A 154 10.24 1.20 -8.10
N LEU A 155 10.69 0.97 -6.86
CA LEU A 155 11.48 -0.21 -6.51
C LEU A 155 10.71 -1.52 -6.73
N ALA A 156 9.38 -1.50 -6.56
CA ALA A 156 8.52 -2.65 -6.81
C ALA A 156 8.43 -3.04 -8.31
N LEU A 157 8.85 -2.15 -9.22
CA LEU A 157 8.76 -2.36 -10.66
C LEU A 157 10.01 -3.03 -11.26
N ASP A 158 11.05 -3.27 -10.46
CA ASP A 158 12.30 -3.91 -10.93
C ASP A 158 12.83 -3.25 -12.22
N LEU A 159 13.05 -1.93 -12.13
CA LEU A 159 13.57 -1.09 -13.20
C LEU A 159 15.09 -1.23 -13.32
N PRO A 160 15.71 -0.85 -14.45
CA PRO A 160 17.17 -0.78 -14.56
C PRO A 160 17.89 -0.01 -13.43
N CYS A 161 17.23 0.94 -12.76
CA CYS A 161 17.77 1.66 -11.60
C CYS A 161 17.40 1.05 -10.22
N ALA A 162 16.90 -0.20 -10.16
CA ALA A 162 16.43 -0.82 -8.92
C ALA A 162 17.51 -0.85 -7.81
N GLU A 163 18.77 -1.07 -8.17
CA GLU A 163 19.87 -1.06 -7.20
C GLU A 163 20.03 0.33 -6.55
N ALA A 164 20.05 1.40 -7.34
CA ALA A 164 20.18 2.77 -6.84
C ALA A 164 18.97 3.16 -5.95
N LEU A 165 17.76 2.76 -6.35
CA LEU A 165 16.55 2.92 -5.54
C LEU A 165 16.66 2.16 -4.21
N GLY A 166 17.17 0.94 -4.25
CA GLY A 166 17.41 0.11 -3.06
C GLY A 166 18.43 0.72 -2.11
N GLN A 167 19.54 1.26 -2.63
CA GLN A 167 20.55 1.96 -1.84
C GLN A 167 19.97 3.23 -1.18
N HIS A 168 19.18 4.01 -1.91
CA HIS A 168 18.50 5.19 -1.35
C HIS A 168 17.50 4.80 -0.25
N LEU A 169 16.66 3.78 -0.51
CA LEU A 169 15.76 3.25 0.51
C LEU A 169 16.54 2.74 1.73
N GLY A 170 17.69 2.09 1.54
CA GLY A 170 18.58 1.66 2.63
C GLY A 170 18.98 2.78 3.59
N LYS A 171 19.28 3.98 3.07
CA LYS A 171 19.56 5.17 3.89
C LYS A 171 18.32 5.58 4.70
N VAL A 172 17.14 5.58 4.08
CA VAL A 172 15.88 5.88 4.77
C VAL A 172 15.60 4.88 5.88
N LEU A 173 15.78 3.58 5.60
CA LEU A 173 15.60 2.50 6.58
C LEU A 173 16.55 2.63 7.77
N PHE A 174 17.81 3.01 7.51
CA PHE A 174 18.79 3.25 8.58
C PHE A 174 18.33 4.35 9.54
N HIS A 175 17.96 5.53 9.01
CA HIS A 175 17.49 6.64 9.85
C HIS A 175 16.19 6.30 10.59
N PHE A 176 15.26 5.62 9.92
CA PHE A 176 14.01 5.17 10.53
C PHE A 176 14.25 4.23 11.72
N LEU A 177 15.15 3.25 11.57
CA LEU A 177 15.52 2.32 12.64
C LEU A 177 16.29 3.01 13.78
N CYS A 178 17.22 3.91 13.47
CA CYS A 178 17.97 4.66 14.48
C CYS A 178 17.08 5.60 15.30
N ALA A 179 16.02 6.14 14.69
CA ALA A 179 15.06 6.99 15.38
C ALA A 179 14.12 6.20 16.31
N MET A 180 13.98 4.88 16.14
CA MET A 180 13.11 4.09 17.02
C MET A 180 13.59 4.18 18.47
N PRO A 181 12.72 4.57 19.42
CA PRO A 181 13.06 4.59 20.83
C PRO A 181 13.57 3.23 21.31
N GLN A 182 14.61 3.21 22.14
CA GLN A 182 15.16 1.96 22.69
C GLN A 182 14.43 1.50 23.97
N LYS A 183 13.71 2.42 24.62
CA LYS A 183 12.94 2.18 25.84
C LYS A 183 11.49 2.56 25.60
N ARG A 184 10.59 1.96 26.39
CA ARG A 184 9.15 2.15 26.27
C ARG A 184 8.77 3.62 26.42
N GLU A 185 9.32 4.33 27.40
CA GLU A 185 8.97 5.73 27.69
C GLU A 185 9.22 6.65 26.49
N GLY A 186 10.23 6.34 25.68
CA GLY A 186 10.61 7.15 24.53
C GLY A 186 9.59 7.16 23.39
N TRP A 187 8.62 6.23 23.32
CA TRP A 187 7.57 6.33 22.30
C TRP A 187 6.50 7.36 22.66
N TRP A 188 6.46 7.87 23.88
CA TRP A 188 5.46 8.83 24.37
C TRP A 188 5.91 10.29 24.19
N ASN A 189 7.06 10.52 23.54
CA ASN A 189 7.49 11.84 23.05
C ASN A 189 7.21 12.01 21.54
N ASP A 190 7.23 13.26 21.05
CA ASP A 190 6.91 13.55 19.65
C ASP A 190 8.11 13.39 18.70
N ASP A 191 9.31 13.13 19.21
CA ASP A 191 10.54 13.08 18.42
C ASP A 191 10.48 12.01 17.32
N PHE A 192 10.08 10.79 17.69
CA PHE A 192 9.92 9.70 16.73
C PHE A 192 8.79 9.99 15.74
N GLU A 193 7.65 10.51 16.21
CA GLU A 193 6.53 10.88 15.34
C GLU A 193 6.96 11.92 14.31
N ASN A 194 7.74 12.94 14.71
CA ASN A 194 8.27 13.95 13.80
C ASN A 194 9.16 13.36 12.70
N VAL A 195 10.03 12.39 13.04
CA VAL A 195 10.84 11.67 12.04
C VAL A 195 9.94 10.93 11.05
N VAL A 196 8.96 10.17 11.54
CA VAL A 196 8.05 9.38 10.70
C VAL A 196 7.20 10.27 9.79
N VAL A 197 6.70 11.38 10.30
CA VAL A 197 5.94 12.38 9.53
C VAL A 197 6.83 13.03 8.46
N GLY A 198 8.09 13.29 8.78
CA GLY A 198 9.09 13.84 7.86
C GLY A 198 9.40 12.94 6.67
N LEU A 199 9.28 11.61 6.81
CA LEU A 199 9.48 10.66 5.72
C LEU A 199 8.44 10.79 4.61
N LYS A 200 7.26 11.36 4.90
CA LYS A 200 6.13 11.51 3.97
C LYS A 200 5.79 10.21 3.22
N ALA A 201 5.93 9.06 3.87
CA ALA A 201 5.55 7.77 3.32
C ALA A 201 4.65 7.05 4.29
N ASP A 202 3.68 6.32 3.74
CA ASP A 202 2.82 5.48 4.56
C ASP A 202 3.47 4.15 4.92
N HIS A 203 4.16 3.53 3.95
CA HIS A 203 4.79 2.22 4.10
C HIS A 203 6.14 2.16 3.38
N LEU A 204 6.95 1.16 3.73
CA LEU A 204 8.28 0.93 3.13
C LEU A 204 8.27 -0.11 1.99
N GLY A 205 7.07 -0.50 1.57
CA GLY A 205 6.85 -1.55 0.58
C GLY A 205 7.38 -2.90 1.04
N ARG A 206 7.42 -3.88 0.14
CA ARG A 206 7.76 -5.26 0.48
C ARG A 206 9.17 -5.41 1.06
N LEU A 207 10.17 -4.85 0.38
CA LEU A 207 11.57 -5.03 0.76
C LEU A 207 11.91 -4.29 2.06
N GLY A 208 11.51 -3.01 2.17
CA GLY A 208 11.74 -2.22 3.38
C GLY A 208 11.00 -2.76 4.60
N THR A 209 9.74 -3.17 4.44
CA THR A 209 8.96 -3.83 5.51
C THR A 209 9.66 -5.09 6.02
N ARG A 210 10.08 -5.99 5.11
CA ARG A 210 10.78 -7.22 5.48
C ARG A 210 12.10 -6.92 6.19
N PHE A 211 12.84 -5.92 5.73
CA PHE A 211 14.10 -5.51 6.35
C PHE A 211 13.89 -5.00 7.77
N VAL A 212 12.95 -4.08 7.98
CA VAL A 212 12.62 -3.56 9.32
C VAL A 212 12.19 -4.67 10.25
N LEU A 213 11.28 -5.54 9.82
CA LEU A 213 10.82 -6.66 10.64
C LEU A 213 11.99 -7.60 11.01
N ALA A 214 12.87 -7.92 10.05
CA ALA A 214 14.06 -8.72 10.34
C ALA A 214 14.97 -8.05 11.37
N LYS A 215 15.17 -6.72 11.30
CA LYS A 215 15.92 -5.95 12.29
C LYS A 215 15.24 -5.88 13.66
N LEU A 216 13.91 -5.93 13.67
CA LEU A 216 13.12 -6.11 14.89
C LEU A 216 13.12 -7.57 15.37
N GLY A 217 13.89 -8.50 14.77
CA GLY A 217 13.92 -9.90 15.21
C GLY A 217 12.64 -10.70 14.88
N ALA A 218 11.82 -10.21 13.96
CA ALA A 218 10.69 -10.95 13.39
C ALA A 218 11.18 -11.94 12.33
N SER A 219 10.78 -13.21 12.45
CA SER A 219 11.10 -14.25 11.46
C SER A 219 10.37 -13.98 10.15
N SER A 220 10.96 -14.32 9.01
CA SER A 220 10.36 -14.08 7.68
C SER A 220 9.70 -15.31 7.04
N SER A 221 9.62 -16.44 7.75
CA SER A 221 9.12 -17.72 7.21
C SER A 221 7.99 -18.33 8.05
N PRO A 222 6.75 -17.82 7.93
CA PRO A 222 5.61 -18.37 8.66
C PRO A 222 5.22 -19.79 8.23
N PRO A 223 4.71 -20.62 9.17
CA PRO A 223 4.17 -21.93 8.81
C PRO A 223 3.06 -21.78 7.77
N LEU A 224 3.12 -22.58 6.70
CA LEU A 224 2.10 -22.54 5.63
C LEU A 224 0.67 -22.76 6.17
N GLY A 225 0.53 -23.58 7.22
CA GLY A 225 -0.75 -23.80 7.89
C GLY A 225 -1.34 -22.53 8.50
N PHE A 226 -0.52 -21.67 9.11
CA PHE A 226 -0.94 -20.37 9.64
C PHE A 226 -1.41 -19.45 8.50
N LEU A 227 -0.63 -19.35 7.41
CA LEU A 227 -0.99 -18.49 6.27
C LEU A 227 -2.34 -18.88 5.64
N ARG A 228 -2.60 -20.18 5.48
CA ARG A 228 -3.87 -20.67 4.93
C ARG A 228 -5.04 -20.33 5.85
N ARG A 229 -4.90 -20.50 7.17
CA ARG A 229 -5.93 -20.13 8.14
C ARG A 229 -6.21 -18.64 8.13
N ALA A 230 -5.16 -17.82 8.19
CA ALA A 230 -5.28 -16.37 8.21
C ALA A 230 -6.04 -15.83 6.98
N ARG A 231 -5.67 -16.30 5.77
CA ARG A 231 -6.39 -15.93 4.53
C ARG A 231 -7.85 -16.33 4.57
N LYS A 232 -8.13 -17.59 4.93
CA LYS A 232 -9.49 -18.11 4.97
C LYS A 232 -10.38 -17.36 5.96
N GLU A 233 -9.86 -17.04 7.15
CA GLU A 233 -10.62 -16.27 8.15
C GLU A 233 -10.88 -14.83 7.71
N ILE A 234 -9.91 -14.19 7.04
CA ILE A 234 -10.11 -12.84 6.47
C ILE A 234 -11.12 -12.85 5.33
N GLU A 235 -11.03 -13.81 4.40
CA GLU A 235 -12.00 -13.96 3.30
C GLU A 235 -13.42 -14.14 3.85
N ARG A 236 -13.61 -15.06 4.80
CA ARG A 236 -14.89 -15.26 5.50
C ARG A 236 -15.37 -14.02 6.23
N HIS A 237 -14.46 -13.27 6.86
CA HIS A 237 -14.81 -12.03 7.53
C HIS A 237 -15.31 -10.98 6.54
N PHE A 238 -14.66 -10.84 5.40
CA PHE A 238 -15.08 -9.91 4.36
C PHE A 238 -16.43 -10.28 3.76
N GLU A 239 -16.68 -11.57 3.51
CA GLU A 239 -17.98 -12.06 3.02
C GLU A 239 -19.13 -11.77 4.00
N ARG A 240 -18.90 -11.91 5.31
CA ARG A 240 -19.92 -11.71 6.34
C ARG A 240 -20.21 -10.23 6.65
N HIS A 241 -19.26 -9.34 6.37
CA HIS A 241 -19.35 -7.93 6.72
C HIS A 241 -19.16 -7.06 5.48
N PRO A 242 -20.15 -6.92 4.59
CA PRO A 242 -20.03 -6.01 3.46
C PRO A 242 -19.89 -4.57 3.96
N ALA A 243 -18.86 -3.86 3.50
CA ALA A 243 -18.58 -2.49 3.90
C ALA A 243 -19.20 -1.49 2.91
N LEU A 244 -19.76 -0.39 3.43
CA LEU A 244 -20.27 0.69 2.59
C LEU A 244 -19.10 1.51 2.02
N LEU A 245 -19.23 2.02 0.79
CA LEU A 245 -18.19 2.84 0.15
C LEU A 245 -17.74 4.03 1.04
N LYS A 246 -18.68 4.67 1.75
CA LYS A 246 -18.37 5.76 2.69
C LYS A 246 -17.42 5.33 3.82
N GLU A 247 -17.52 4.09 4.27
CA GLU A 247 -16.66 3.53 5.33
C GLU A 247 -15.29 3.18 4.76
N LEU A 248 -15.27 2.60 3.56
CA LEU A 248 -14.02 2.31 2.82
C LEU A 248 -13.23 3.59 2.51
N ILE A 249 -13.91 4.69 2.15
CA ILE A 249 -13.24 5.99 1.95
C ILE A 249 -12.63 6.47 3.26
N ARG A 250 -13.40 6.44 4.35
CA ARG A 250 -12.93 6.93 5.66
C ARG A 250 -11.83 6.07 6.28
N SER A 251 -11.77 4.78 5.98
CA SER A 251 -10.70 3.88 6.44
C SER A 251 -9.49 3.88 5.50
N GLY A 252 -9.55 4.59 4.38
CA GLY A 252 -8.50 4.61 3.35
C GLY A 252 -8.41 3.33 2.52
N SER A 253 -9.47 2.52 2.49
CA SER A 253 -9.56 1.24 1.78
C SER A 253 -10.37 1.31 0.47
N ALA A 254 -10.88 2.47 0.07
CA ALA A 254 -11.71 2.61 -1.14
C ALA A 254 -10.96 2.30 -2.44
N THR A 255 -9.67 2.65 -2.53
CA THR A 255 -8.86 2.50 -3.75
C THR A 255 -7.94 1.27 -3.71
N GLU A 256 -7.55 0.83 -2.52
CA GLU A 256 -6.59 -0.28 -2.32
C GLU A 256 -7.29 -1.61 -1.98
N GLY A 257 -8.61 -1.58 -1.80
CA GLY A 257 -9.39 -2.70 -1.32
C GLY A 257 -9.41 -2.80 0.21
N ARG A 258 -10.29 -3.67 0.70
CA ARG A 258 -10.44 -3.95 2.13
C ARG A 258 -9.15 -4.55 2.68
N ALA A 259 -8.71 -4.05 3.83
CA ALA A 259 -7.50 -4.54 4.46
C ALA A 259 -7.70 -4.87 5.93
N ALA A 260 -7.14 -6.02 6.32
CA ALA A 260 -7.32 -6.62 7.64
C ALA A 260 -6.04 -7.30 8.10
N ALA A 261 -5.97 -7.52 9.42
CA ALA A 261 -4.93 -8.30 10.06
C ALA A 261 -5.53 -9.45 10.86
N PHE A 262 -4.82 -10.58 10.83
CA PHE A 262 -5.11 -11.77 11.60
C PHE A 262 -3.89 -12.11 12.47
N LEU A 263 -4.12 -12.31 13.76
CA LEU A 263 -3.08 -12.62 14.74
C LEU A 263 -3.43 -13.94 15.43
N GLU A 264 -2.46 -14.85 15.56
CA GLU A 264 -2.58 -16.11 16.30
C GLU A 264 -1.52 -16.11 17.41
N TYR A 265 -1.92 -16.39 18.65
CA TYR A 265 -1.00 -16.39 19.80
C TYR A 265 -1.14 -17.65 20.64
N GLU A 266 -0.01 -18.07 21.21
CA GLU A 266 0.09 -19.14 22.19
C GLU A 266 1.16 -18.73 23.21
N ILE A 267 0.73 -18.45 24.44
CA ILE A 267 1.53 -17.82 25.48
C ILE A 267 1.29 -18.56 26.80
N CYS A 268 2.37 -18.82 27.54
CA CYS A 268 2.40 -19.54 28.80
C CYS A 268 3.12 -18.71 29.86
N GLU A 269 2.67 -18.73 31.11
CA GLU A 269 3.41 -18.12 32.22
C GLU A 269 4.41 -19.12 32.84
N THR A 270 5.72 -18.85 32.87
CA THR A 270 6.73 -19.86 33.25
C THR A 270 6.94 -20.09 34.75
N ARG A 271 6.14 -19.48 35.65
CA ARG A 271 6.26 -19.71 37.11
C ARG A 271 5.20 -20.72 37.62
N HIS A 272 5.66 -21.64 38.47
CA HIS A 272 4.86 -22.56 39.32
C HIS A 272 4.01 -23.66 38.64
N GLY A 273 4.63 -24.55 37.85
CA GLY A 273 4.20 -25.96 37.70
C GLY A 273 2.80 -26.28 37.12
N ARG A 274 1.92 -25.29 36.94
CA ARG A 274 0.63 -25.35 36.25
C ARG A 274 0.42 -23.99 35.56
N LEU A 275 0.63 -23.98 34.24
CA LEU A 275 0.63 -22.79 33.40
C LEU A 275 -0.82 -22.36 33.08
N PRO A 276 -1.25 -21.11 33.32
CA PRO A 276 -2.33 -20.54 32.50
C PRO A 276 -1.81 -20.39 31.06
N LYS A 277 -2.40 -21.16 30.15
CA LYS A 277 -2.10 -21.09 28.71
C LYS A 277 -3.06 -20.12 28.06
N LEU A 278 -2.57 -18.94 27.67
CA LEU A 278 -3.30 -17.99 26.85
C LEU A 278 -3.10 -18.34 25.38
N GLN A 279 -4.11 -18.93 24.75
CA GLN A 279 -4.09 -19.27 23.32
C GLN A 279 -5.32 -18.70 22.62
N GLY A 280 -5.16 -18.21 21.40
CA GLY A 280 -6.29 -17.68 20.64
C GLY A 280 -5.90 -17.04 19.31
N CYS A 281 -6.90 -16.44 18.67
CA CYS A 281 -6.71 -15.64 17.48
C CYS A 281 -7.53 -14.35 17.54
N LEU A 282 -7.06 -13.32 16.84
CA LEU A 282 -7.68 -12.01 16.70
C LEU A 282 -7.75 -11.65 15.23
N LEU A 283 -8.82 -10.98 14.81
CA LEU A 283 -8.99 -10.46 13.46
C LEU A 283 -9.57 -9.05 13.52
N ARG A 284 -8.91 -8.09 12.88
CA ARG A 284 -9.38 -6.70 12.79
C ARG A 284 -9.21 -6.19 11.37
N GLU A 285 -10.26 -5.57 10.84
CA GLU A 285 -10.22 -4.77 9.62
C GLU A 285 -9.78 -3.33 9.95
N ASN A 286 -9.26 -2.62 8.97
CA ASN A 286 -9.10 -1.17 9.07
C ASN A 286 -10.46 -0.51 9.33
N ALA A 287 -10.57 0.19 10.46
CA ALA A 287 -11.82 0.83 10.87
C ALA A 287 -11.85 2.32 10.48
N ALA A 288 -13.06 2.82 10.24
CA ALA A 288 -13.30 4.25 10.12
C ALA A 288 -13.39 4.89 11.52
N PRO A 289 -12.91 6.12 11.73
CA PRO A 289 -13.01 6.80 13.02
C PRO A 289 -14.48 7.00 13.43
N ILE A 290 -14.87 6.54 14.62
CA ILE A 290 -16.26 6.61 15.12
C ILE A 290 -16.42 7.76 16.13
N GLY A 291 -15.89 8.96 15.84
CA GLY A 291 -16.11 10.20 16.63
C GLY A 291 -15.53 10.23 18.06
N ARG A 292 -15.47 9.10 18.76
CA ARG A 292 -14.84 8.89 20.05
C ARG A 292 -13.45 8.31 19.80
N LYS A 293 -12.42 9.06 20.22
CA LYS A 293 -11.04 8.55 20.23
C LYS A 293 -10.83 7.83 21.55
N ASP A 294 -11.15 6.55 21.60
CA ASP A 294 -10.62 5.72 22.69
C ASP A 294 -9.11 5.66 22.49
N GLU A 295 -8.36 6.27 23.40
CA GLU A 295 -6.91 6.26 23.30
C GLU A 295 -6.40 4.83 23.54
N PRO A 296 -5.52 4.32 22.64
CA PRO A 296 -4.83 3.07 22.88
C PRO A 296 -4.15 3.08 24.26
N ARG A 297 -4.25 1.98 24.99
CA ARG A 297 -3.73 1.83 26.34
C ARG A 297 -2.27 1.42 26.35
N CYS A 298 -1.86 0.61 25.39
CA CYS A 298 -0.57 -0.09 25.45
C CYS A 298 0.44 0.42 24.43
N LEU A 299 -0.03 0.76 23.24
CA LEU A 299 0.76 1.16 22.08
C LEU A 299 0.42 2.59 21.66
N ARG A 300 1.38 3.33 21.13
CA ARG A 300 1.16 4.67 20.58
C ARG A 300 1.18 4.63 19.04
N PRO A 301 0.08 5.02 18.37
CA PRO A 301 0.08 5.19 16.92
C PRO A 301 0.74 6.52 16.52
N VAL A 302 1.29 6.57 15.32
CA VAL A 302 1.73 7.83 14.69
C VAL A 302 0.48 8.54 14.16
N ARG A 303 0.09 9.66 14.80
CA ARG A 303 -1.21 10.29 14.56
C ARG A 303 -1.20 11.23 13.35
N SER A 304 -0.05 11.81 13.03
CA SER A 304 0.07 12.94 12.11
C SER A 304 0.68 12.60 10.75
N LEU A 305 0.61 11.33 10.33
CA LEU A 305 1.06 10.93 8.99
C LEU A 305 0.32 11.75 7.92
N LYS A 306 1.07 12.58 7.18
CA LYS A 306 0.49 13.47 6.15
C LYS A 306 -0.13 12.70 4.99
N VAL A 307 0.38 11.52 4.68
CA VAL A 307 -0.19 10.63 3.66
C VAL A 307 -1.49 10.06 4.20
N GLY A 308 -2.61 10.39 3.55
CA GLY A 308 -3.93 9.99 4.02
C GLY A 308 -4.27 10.58 5.39
N SER A 309 -4.19 11.90 5.55
CA SER A 309 -4.41 12.61 6.82
C SER A 309 -5.77 12.38 7.50
N HIS A 310 -6.74 11.83 6.76
CA HIS A 310 -8.06 11.42 7.28
C HIS A 310 -8.06 10.00 7.88
N ILE A 311 -6.99 9.23 7.68
CA ILE A 311 -6.84 7.84 8.12
C ILE A 311 -6.27 7.84 9.54
N ASP A 312 -7.01 7.26 10.48
CA ASP A 312 -6.51 7.02 11.83
C ASP A 312 -5.62 5.77 11.86
N ARG A 313 -4.35 5.97 12.19
CA ARG A 313 -3.34 4.91 12.21
C ARG A 313 -3.46 3.98 13.42
N GLY A 314 -4.20 4.38 14.45
CA GLY A 314 -4.60 3.51 15.56
C GLY A 314 -5.75 2.57 15.19
N LEU A 315 -6.42 2.80 14.07
CA LEU A 315 -7.53 1.98 13.59
C LEU A 315 -7.14 1.01 12.47
N ARG A 316 -5.84 0.81 12.27
CA ARG A 316 -5.33 -0.18 11.31
C ARG A 316 -5.42 -1.57 11.90
N GLY A 317 -5.79 -2.55 11.07
CA GLY A 317 -6.00 -3.92 11.53
C GLY A 317 -4.82 -4.47 12.33
N GLU A 318 -3.59 -4.24 11.88
CA GLU A 318 -2.37 -4.72 12.55
C GLU A 318 -2.17 -4.05 13.92
N PHE A 319 -2.47 -2.75 14.00
CA PHE A 319 -2.38 -2.00 15.26
C PHE A 319 -3.41 -2.53 16.26
N LEU A 320 -4.66 -2.70 15.82
CA LEU A 320 -5.77 -3.13 16.67
C LEU A 320 -5.55 -4.54 17.25
N VAL A 321 -5.09 -5.50 16.44
CA VAL A 321 -4.82 -6.87 16.96
C VAL A 321 -3.66 -6.89 17.95
N LEU A 322 -2.64 -6.03 17.78
CA LEU A 322 -1.53 -5.93 18.72
C LEU A 322 -1.96 -5.23 20.01
N GLU A 323 -2.69 -4.13 19.92
CA GLU A 323 -3.22 -3.39 21.08
C GLU A 323 -4.12 -4.27 21.95
N GLU A 324 -5.00 -5.05 21.31
CA GLU A 324 -5.87 -5.99 22.03
C GLU A 324 -5.07 -7.12 22.69
N LEU A 325 -4.05 -7.66 22.02
CA LEU A 325 -3.17 -8.65 22.63
C LEU A 325 -2.41 -8.05 23.83
N CYS A 326 -1.88 -6.84 23.72
CA CYS A 326 -1.24 -6.14 24.83
C CYS A 326 -2.18 -6.02 26.04
N CYS A 327 -3.44 -5.63 25.82
CA CYS A 327 -4.43 -5.53 26.88
C CYS A 327 -4.67 -6.88 27.55
N LYS A 328 -4.77 -7.97 26.78
CA LYS A 328 -4.89 -9.34 27.32
C LYS A 328 -3.67 -9.73 28.15
N LEU A 329 -2.47 -9.38 27.70
CA LEU A 329 -1.23 -9.69 28.41
C LEU A 329 -1.08 -8.92 29.72
N LEU A 330 -1.44 -7.64 29.74
CA LEU A 330 -1.44 -6.83 30.96
C LEU A 330 -2.40 -7.38 32.02
N ALA A 331 -3.55 -7.91 31.59
CA ALA A 331 -4.54 -8.50 32.49
C ALA A 331 -4.10 -9.82 33.14
N LEU A 332 -3.04 -10.47 32.64
CA LEU A 332 -2.52 -11.70 33.24
C LEU A 332 -1.72 -11.46 34.53
N GLU A 333 -1.29 -10.22 34.80
CA GLU A 333 -0.39 -9.86 35.93
C GLU A 333 0.87 -10.75 36.04
N ALA A 334 1.23 -11.40 34.93
CA ALA A 334 2.28 -12.41 34.89
C ALA A 334 3.65 -11.76 34.81
N SER A 335 4.56 -12.18 35.68
CA SER A 335 5.93 -11.67 35.68
C SER A 335 6.77 -12.26 34.54
N HIS A 336 6.42 -13.46 34.07
CA HIS A 336 7.25 -14.26 33.17
C HIS A 336 6.40 -14.98 32.10
N LEU A 337 6.29 -14.40 30.91
CA LEU A 337 5.46 -14.93 29.81
C LEU A 337 6.31 -15.48 28.66
N GLU A 338 6.09 -16.72 28.21
CA GLU A 338 6.79 -17.29 27.06
C GLU A 338 5.82 -17.77 25.99
N GLY A 339 6.10 -17.55 24.71
CA GLY A 339 5.15 -17.95 23.68
C GLY A 339 5.52 -17.59 22.24
N THR A 340 4.54 -17.78 21.37
CA THR A 340 4.61 -17.41 19.96
C THR A 340 3.42 -16.53 19.58
N VAL A 341 3.67 -15.49 18.79
CA VAL A 341 2.66 -14.56 18.28
C VAL A 341 2.88 -14.39 16.79
N ARG A 342 1.95 -14.86 15.96
CA ARG A 342 2.05 -14.81 14.49
C ARG A 342 1.05 -13.78 13.96
N LEU A 343 1.50 -12.92 13.04
CA LEU A 343 0.67 -11.86 12.45
C LEU A 343 0.57 -12.04 10.93
N TYR A 344 -0.58 -11.74 10.37
CA TYR A 344 -0.83 -11.76 8.95
C TYR A 344 -1.56 -10.47 8.60
N ALA A 345 -1.14 -9.78 7.55
CA ALA A 345 -1.78 -8.58 7.06
C ALA A 345 -2.04 -8.72 5.57
N THR A 346 -3.20 -8.26 5.09
CA THR A 346 -3.48 -8.28 3.65
C THR A 346 -2.65 -7.24 2.89
N GLY A 347 -2.35 -6.09 3.52
CA GLY A 347 -1.55 -5.01 2.93
C GLY A 347 -0.12 -4.92 3.46
N PHE A 348 0.61 -3.89 3.01
CA PHE A 348 1.85 -3.48 3.67
C PHE A 348 1.50 -2.74 4.97
N PRO A 349 2.07 -3.11 6.12
CA PRO A 349 1.86 -2.38 7.36
C PRO A 349 2.38 -0.95 7.18
N CYS A 350 1.60 0.03 7.61
CA CYS A 350 2.07 1.40 7.64
C CYS A 350 3.21 1.56 8.65
N LEU A 351 3.94 2.69 8.58
CA LEU A 351 5.02 3.01 9.51
C LEU A 351 4.55 2.95 10.98
N SER A 352 3.32 3.38 11.27
CA SER A 352 2.71 3.26 12.61
C SER A 352 2.54 1.81 13.04
N CYS A 353 2.10 0.91 12.15
CA CYS A 353 1.96 -0.51 12.45
C CYS A 353 3.32 -1.19 12.65
N LEU A 354 4.35 -0.79 11.89
CA LEU A 354 5.73 -1.27 12.12
C LEU A 354 6.26 -0.82 13.47
N SER A 355 5.99 0.43 13.87
CA SER A 355 6.30 0.96 15.18
C SER A 355 5.55 0.24 16.30
N ALA A 356 4.29 -0.16 16.07
CA ALA A 356 3.51 -0.95 17.01
C ALA A 356 4.15 -2.33 17.25
N VAL A 357 4.69 -2.97 16.22
CA VAL A 357 5.47 -4.22 16.36
C VAL A 357 6.71 -3.98 17.22
N ALA A 358 7.44 -2.88 17.00
CA ALA A 358 8.61 -2.54 17.82
C ALA A 358 8.25 -2.29 19.29
N GLN A 359 7.18 -1.54 19.55
CA GLN A 359 6.65 -1.29 20.90
C GLN A 359 6.22 -2.58 21.60
N PHE A 360 5.47 -3.44 20.90
CA PHE A 360 5.09 -4.77 21.40
C PHE A 360 6.32 -5.59 21.78
N ARG A 361 7.36 -5.56 20.95
CA ARG A 361 8.61 -6.27 21.27
C ARG A 361 9.39 -5.67 22.42
N GLN A 362 9.33 -4.37 22.65
CA GLN A 362 10.00 -3.79 23.82
C GLN A 362 9.25 -4.09 25.11
N GLY A 363 7.91 -4.10 25.07
CA GLY A 363 7.08 -4.45 26.23
C GLY A 363 7.16 -5.93 26.62
N TRP A 364 7.32 -6.84 25.64
CA TRP A 364 7.17 -8.28 25.87
C TRP A 364 8.22 -9.18 25.19
N GLY A 365 9.23 -8.61 24.51
CA GLY A 365 10.11 -9.32 23.58
C GLY A 365 11.57 -9.52 24.00
N CYS A 366 11.96 -9.26 25.26
CA CYS A 366 13.29 -9.62 25.75
C CYS A 366 13.22 -11.00 26.47
N GLY A 367 13.52 -12.07 25.71
CA GLY A 367 13.69 -13.45 26.19
C GLY A 367 12.48 -14.39 26.08
N ARG A 368 11.39 -13.97 25.41
CA ARG A 368 10.05 -14.49 25.75
C ARG A 368 9.01 -14.68 24.64
N LEU A 369 9.14 -14.07 23.47
CA LEU A 369 8.17 -14.24 22.39
C LEU A 369 8.88 -14.43 21.05
N ASP A 370 9.01 -15.68 20.63
CA ASP A 370 9.61 -16.01 19.35
C ASP A 370 8.54 -16.04 18.24
N ARG A 371 8.83 -15.31 17.16
CA ARG A 371 8.14 -15.32 15.85
C ARG A 371 6.92 -14.41 15.64
N VAL A 372 7.05 -13.10 15.86
CA VAL A 372 6.24 -12.15 15.06
C VAL A 372 6.65 -12.33 13.60
N GLN A 373 5.75 -12.84 12.78
CA GLN A 373 5.87 -12.93 11.33
C GLN A 373 4.85 -11.96 10.77
N ALA A 374 5.17 -11.16 9.76
CA ALA A 374 4.18 -10.40 9.01
C ALA A 374 4.38 -10.74 7.53
N SER A 375 3.42 -11.44 6.95
CA SER A 375 3.41 -11.72 5.51
C SER A 375 2.41 -10.79 4.84
N THR A 376 2.92 -9.87 4.03
CA THR A 376 2.14 -8.92 3.24
C THR A 376 1.77 -9.58 1.92
N CYS A 377 0.48 -9.80 1.68
CA CYS A 377 -0.04 -10.36 0.43
C CYS A 377 -0.68 -9.26 -0.40
N THR A 378 0.11 -8.39 -1.02
CA THR A 378 -0.41 -7.49 -2.06
C THR A 378 -0.91 -8.32 -3.24
N GLN A 379 -2.23 -8.42 -3.35
CA GLN A 379 -2.91 -8.69 -4.61
C GLN A 379 -2.56 -7.54 -5.57
N LEU A 380 -1.62 -7.78 -6.48
CA LEU A 380 -1.56 -7.08 -7.76
C LEU A 380 -2.14 -8.06 -8.77
N HIS A 381 -3.18 -7.64 -9.48
CA HIS A 381 -3.80 -8.41 -10.56
C HIS A 381 -2.73 -8.83 -11.59
N ASP A 382 -2.74 -10.11 -11.97
CA ASP A 382 -1.92 -10.82 -12.96
C ASP A 382 -0.40 -10.97 -12.71
N ALA A 383 0.02 -12.14 -12.21
CA ALA A 383 0.52 -13.25 -13.05
C ALA A 383 1.13 -14.40 -12.21
N SER A 384 0.55 -15.61 -12.38
CA SER A 384 1.08 -16.97 -12.16
C SER A 384 1.88 -17.33 -10.89
N LEU A 385 1.26 -18.18 -10.06
CA LEU A 385 1.91 -19.09 -9.12
C LEU A 385 2.49 -20.33 -9.85
N ARG A 386 3.73 -20.72 -9.53
CA ARG A 386 4.18 -22.13 -9.52
C ARG A 386 5.11 -22.38 -8.33
N PHE A 387 4.89 -23.50 -7.62
CA PHE A 387 5.79 -24.11 -6.63
C PHE A 387 5.88 -25.63 -6.88
N GLY A 388 7.07 -26.21 -6.62
CA GLY A 388 7.40 -27.66 -6.56
C GLY A 388 8.21 -28.17 -7.76
N GLY A 389 9.31 -28.93 -7.67
CA GLY A 389 10.17 -29.51 -6.61
C GLY A 389 11.60 -29.69 -7.20
N ALA A 390 12.65 -30.32 -6.65
CA ALA A 390 12.93 -31.14 -5.46
C ALA A 390 14.40 -30.88 -5.02
N ILE A 391 14.78 -31.34 -3.82
CA ILE A 391 16.17 -31.39 -3.34
C ILE A 391 16.79 -32.74 -3.73
N ALA A 392 18.13 -32.74 -3.87
CA ALA A 392 19.10 -33.84 -4.01
C ALA A 392 19.48 -34.16 -5.47
N SER A 393 20.75 -34.36 -5.83
CA SER A 393 21.91 -34.85 -5.04
C SER A 393 22.89 -33.78 -4.56
#